data_AF-A0A9K3GIK5-F1
#
_entry.id   AF-A0A9K3GIK5-F1
#
_cell.length_a   1.000
_cell.length_b   1.000
_cell.length_c   1.000
_cell.angle_alpha   90.00
_cell.angle_beta   90.00
_cell.angle_gamma   90.00
#
_symmetry.space_group_name_H-M   'P 1'
#
loop_
_entity.id
_entity.type
_entity.pdbx_description
1 polymer ?
#
loop_
_entity_poly.entity_id
_entity_poly.type
_entity_poly.pdbx_seq_one_letter_code
_entity_poly.pdbx_strand_id
1 'polypeptide(L)'
;MPGPSGPSRLVHSSTYYPDLDVPALLGQQGKGGAIYTFSVSSPAREVCIRGDWDGWVSSTPLERKGDTWQVLLRLSPGTHQYKYVMDGHWTLDPCTVTCPDGHGNTNNWVHVLASVPPSAQSSPRERERKYHGR
;
A
#
# COMPACT_ATOMS: atom_id res chain seq x y z
N MET A 1 31.71 15.10 -26.37
CA MET A 1 31.26 13.72 -26.09
C MET A 1 30.62 13.69 -24.71
N PRO A 2 29.29 13.64 -24.58
CA PRO A 2 28.65 13.32 -23.31
C PRO A 2 28.39 11.80 -23.21
N GLY A 3 28.84 11.19 -22.10
CA GLY A 3 28.64 9.77 -21.81
C GLY A 3 27.19 9.44 -21.44
N PRO A 4 26.80 8.15 -21.45
CA PRO A 4 25.41 7.75 -21.27
C PRO A 4 24.98 7.84 -19.80
N SER A 5 23.97 8.67 -19.54
CA SER A 5 23.15 8.66 -18.33
C SER A 5 22.22 7.43 -18.39
N GLY A 6 22.57 6.37 -17.64
CA GLY A 6 21.65 5.27 -17.37
C GLY A 6 20.61 5.69 -16.32
N PRO A 7 19.32 5.37 -16.47
CA PRO A 7 18.35 5.65 -15.43
C PRO A 7 18.54 4.70 -14.24
N SER A 8 18.62 5.32 -13.06
CA SER A 8 18.66 4.70 -11.74
C SER A 8 17.62 3.61 -11.58
N ARG A 9 18.08 2.40 -11.25
CA ARG A 9 17.25 1.29 -10.80
C ARG A 9 16.63 1.67 -9.46
N LEU A 10 15.36 2.05 -9.47
CA LEU A 10 14.56 2.25 -8.26
C LEU A 10 14.47 0.92 -7.51
N VAL A 11 15.27 0.81 -6.45
CA VAL A 11 15.12 -0.23 -5.43
C VAL A 11 13.90 0.13 -4.60
N HIS A 12 12.82 -0.62 -4.76
CA HIS A 12 11.72 -0.58 -3.79
C HIS A 12 12.19 -1.36 -2.56
N SER A 13 12.85 -0.67 -1.62
CA SER A 13 13.17 -1.25 -0.32
C SER A 13 11.89 -1.37 0.50
N SER A 14 11.37 -2.61 0.56
CA SER A 14 10.40 -3.02 1.57
C SER A 14 11.02 -2.77 2.95
N THR A 15 10.61 -1.68 3.61
CA THR A 15 11.07 -1.38 4.96
C THR A 15 10.19 -2.16 5.93
N TYR A 16 10.78 -3.20 6.53
CA TYR A 16 10.18 -4.01 7.57
C TYR A 16 10.31 -3.27 8.92
N TYR A 17 9.19 -2.98 9.58
CA TYR A 17 9.12 -2.36 10.90
C TYR A 17 8.77 -3.42 11.96
N PRO A 18 9.72 -3.84 12.82
CA PRO A 18 9.50 -4.95 13.75
C PRO A 18 8.67 -4.65 15.01
N ASP A 19 8.29 -3.40 15.30
CA ASP A 19 7.77 -3.05 16.65
C ASP A 19 6.40 -2.33 16.69
N LEU A 20 5.59 -2.40 15.62
CA LEU A 20 4.19 -1.96 15.72
C LEU A 20 3.36 -3.12 16.26
N ASP A 21 2.93 -3.01 17.52
CA ASP A 21 1.97 -3.93 18.13
C ASP A 21 0.65 -3.87 17.36
N VAL A 22 0.42 -4.86 16.48
CA VAL A 22 -0.67 -4.89 15.49
C VAL A 22 -2.09 -5.12 16.05
N PRO A 23 -2.40 -5.42 17.34
CA PRO A 23 -3.77 -5.67 17.75
C PRO A 23 -4.47 -4.41 18.27
N ALA A 24 -4.86 -3.47 17.39
CA ALA A 24 -5.83 -2.42 17.72
C ALA A 24 -6.66 -1.87 16.54
N LEU A 25 -6.38 -2.22 15.29
CA LEU A 25 -7.15 -1.74 14.11
C LEU A 25 -8.48 -2.49 13.91
N LEU A 26 -9.20 -2.74 15.01
CA LEU A 26 -10.46 -3.46 15.01
C LEU A 26 -11.62 -2.50 14.75
N GLY A 27 -12.07 -2.52 13.49
CA GLY A 27 -13.31 -1.92 13.05
C GLY A 27 -13.75 -2.48 11.70
N GLN A 28 -14.14 -3.77 11.67
CA GLN A 28 -15.09 -4.45 10.75
C GLN A 28 -14.96 -4.23 9.21
N GLN A 29 -14.97 -5.20 8.29
CA GLN A 29 -15.24 -6.65 8.23
C GLN A 29 -14.73 -7.22 6.88
N GLY A 30 -14.29 -8.49 6.87
CA GLY A 30 -14.59 -9.43 5.77
C GLY A 30 -13.57 -9.61 4.63
N LYS A 31 -12.93 -10.79 4.59
CA LYS A 31 -12.21 -11.42 3.46
C LYS A 31 -10.94 -10.72 2.95
N GLY A 32 -9.78 -11.10 3.52
CA GLY A 32 -8.52 -11.08 2.77
C GLY A 32 -7.94 -9.72 2.39
N GLY A 33 -7.99 -8.72 3.26
CA GLY A 33 -7.28 -7.46 3.02
C GLY A 33 -5.79 -7.55 3.35
N ALA A 34 -4.94 -6.97 2.51
CA ALA A 34 -3.52 -6.77 2.74
C ALA A 34 -3.29 -5.45 3.50
N ILE A 35 -2.28 -5.41 4.36
CA ILE A 35 -1.87 -4.19 5.04
C ILE A 35 -0.96 -3.40 4.09
N TYR A 36 -1.29 -2.13 3.86
CA TYR A 36 -0.49 -1.20 3.09
C TYR A 36 -0.14 0.02 3.94
N THR A 37 1.13 0.44 3.89
CA THR A 37 1.60 1.64 4.59
C THR A 37 1.62 2.81 3.63
N PHE A 38 0.84 3.85 3.92
CA PHE A 38 0.92 5.13 3.24
C PHE A 38 1.89 6.03 3.99
N SER A 39 2.76 6.71 3.25
CA SER A 39 3.75 7.62 3.80
C SER A 39 3.96 8.83 2.91
N VAL A 40 4.08 10.02 3.50
CA VAL A 40 4.39 11.25 2.77
C VAL A 40 5.21 12.21 3.62
N SER A 41 6.21 12.87 3.01
CA SER A 41 6.98 13.92 3.68
C SER A 41 6.28 15.26 3.50
N SER A 42 6.01 15.98 4.58
CA SER A 42 5.31 17.27 4.52
C SER A 42 5.51 18.10 5.80
N PRO A 43 5.71 19.43 5.69
CA PRO A 43 5.74 20.35 6.83
C PRO A 43 4.34 20.72 7.35
N ALA A 44 3.26 20.15 6.78
CA ALA A 44 1.89 20.39 7.20
C ALA A 44 1.68 20.10 8.69
N ARG A 45 0.65 20.69 9.30
CA ARG A 45 0.30 20.48 10.70
C ARG A 45 -0.58 19.27 10.90
N GLU A 46 -1.45 19.02 9.92
CA GLU A 46 -2.36 17.88 9.90
C GLU A 46 -2.37 17.25 8.52
N VAL A 47 -2.30 15.93 8.48
CA VAL A 47 -2.38 15.15 7.23
C VAL A 47 -3.40 14.05 7.40
N CYS A 48 -4.36 14.00 6.48
CA CYS A 48 -5.31 12.91 6.35
C CYS A 48 -5.18 12.26 4.97
N ILE A 49 -5.61 11.00 4.85
CA ILE A 49 -5.77 10.31 3.58
C ILE A 49 -7.24 9.96 3.35
N ARG A 50 -7.66 10.08 2.09
CA ARG A 50 -8.94 9.59 1.57
C ARG A 50 -8.70 8.76 0.31
N GLY A 51 -9.56 7.80 0.06
CA GLY A 51 -9.46 6.98 -1.14
C GLY A 51 -10.75 6.27 -1.51
N ASP A 52 -10.69 5.50 -2.60
CA ASP A 52 -11.86 4.86 -3.20
C ASP A 52 -12.39 3.64 -2.44
N TRP A 53 -11.61 3.09 -1.51
CA TRP A 53 -11.94 1.88 -0.75
C TRP A 53 -13.22 1.99 0.08
N ASP A 54 -13.65 3.20 0.41
CA ASP A 54 -14.92 3.49 1.06
C ASP A 54 -15.75 4.55 0.31
N GLY A 55 -15.44 4.76 -0.97
CA GLY A 55 -16.11 5.77 -1.79
C GLY A 55 -15.78 7.22 -1.39
N TRP A 56 -14.56 7.47 -0.90
CA TRP A 56 -14.07 8.81 -0.51
C TRP A 56 -14.81 9.44 0.70
N VAL A 57 -15.47 8.62 1.50
CA VAL A 57 -16.32 9.06 2.61
C VAL A 57 -15.48 9.40 3.84
N SER A 58 -14.60 8.51 4.26
CA SER A 58 -13.84 8.65 5.50
C SER A 58 -12.54 9.42 5.28
N SER A 59 -12.12 10.14 6.31
CA SER A 59 -10.83 10.84 6.37
C SER A 59 -9.99 10.19 7.46
N THR A 60 -8.93 9.49 7.07
CA THR A 60 -8.07 8.81 8.05
C THR A 60 -6.87 9.69 8.37
N PRO A 61 -6.66 10.12 9.63
CA PRO A 61 -5.50 10.91 10.00
C PRO A 61 -4.21 10.07 9.93
N LEU A 62 -3.11 10.70 9.53
CA LEU A 62 -1.78 10.11 9.55
C LEU A 62 -1.06 10.50 10.86
N GLU A 63 -0.21 9.61 11.34
CA GLU A 63 0.69 9.90 12.45
C GLU A 63 1.98 10.56 11.96
N ARG A 64 2.40 11.61 12.64
CA ARG A 64 3.68 12.27 12.38
C ARG A 64 4.83 11.50 13.02
N LYS A 65 5.84 11.14 12.21
CA LYS A 65 7.11 10.54 12.61
C LYS A 65 8.25 11.38 12.02
N GLY A 66 8.72 12.37 12.80
CA GLY A 66 9.70 13.35 12.32
C GLY A 66 9.13 14.23 11.21
N ASP A 67 9.74 14.19 10.03
CA ASP A 67 9.31 14.94 8.84
C ASP A 67 8.35 14.14 7.93
N THR A 68 8.03 12.91 8.32
CA THR A 68 7.16 12.01 7.55
C THR A 68 5.85 11.76 8.28
N TRP A 69 4.77 11.68 7.52
CA TRP A 69 3.43 11.29 7.96
C TRP A 69 3.16 9.86 7.51
N GLN A 70 2.61 9.00 8.37
CA GLN A 70 2.37 7.60 8.05
C GLN A 70 1.04 7.07 8.59
N VAL A 71 0.43 6.13 7.87
CA VAL A 71 -0.72 5.33 8.34
C VAL A 71 -0.70 3.94 7.72
N LEU A 72 -1.16 2.95 8.48
CA LEU A 72 -1.36 1.58 8.01
C LEU A 72 -2.84 1.36 7.74
N LEU A 73 -3.19 1.01 6.51
CA LEU A 73 -4.56 0.70 6.11
C LEU A 73 -4.66 -0.74 5.63
N ARG A 74 -5.77 -1.40 5.98
CA ARG A 74 -6.11 -2.72 5.43
C ARG A 74 -6.98 -2.52 4.20
N LEU A 75 -6.43 -2.85 3.04
CA LEU A 75 -7.09 -2.68 1.74
C LEU A 75 -7.32 -4.02 1.06
N SER A 76 -8.35 -4.10 0.24
CA SER A 76 -8.53 -5.28 -0.62
C SER A 76 -7.42 -5.34 -1.68
N PRO A 77 -7.04 -6.52 -2.16
CA PRO A 77 -6.12 -6.61 -3.29
C PRO A 77 -6.72 -5.96 -4.54
N GLY A 78 -5.91 -5.18 -5.24
CA GLY A 78 -6.34 -4.45 -6.44
C GLY A 78 -5.75 -3.05 -6.53
N THR A 79 -6.25 -2.29 -7.50
CA THR A 79 -5.88 -0.89 -7.70
C THR A 79 -6.80 0.01 -6.90
N HIS A 80 -6.21 0.92 -6.13
CA HIS A 80 -6.91 1.92 -5.34
C HIS A 80 -6.45 3.32 -5.69
N GLN A 81 -7.38 4.25 -5.79
CA GLN A 81 -7.11 5.69 -5.89
C GLN A 81 -7.15 6.35 -4.51
N TYR A 82 -6.28 7.32 -4.30
CA TYR A 82 -6.21 8.07 -3.05
C TYR A 82 -5.71 9.49 -3.26
N LYS A 83 -5.89 10.32 -2.23
CA LYS A 83 -5.34 11.68 -2.15
C LYS A 83 -5.13 12.08 -0.70
N TYR A 84 -4.09 12.87 -0.46
CA TYR A 84 -3.87 13.45 0.86
C TYR A 84 -4.68 14.74 1.03
N VAL A 85 -5.10 15.01 2.26
CA VAL A 85 -5.64 16.30 2.69
C VAL A 85 -4.67 16.86 3.71
N MET A 86 -3.89 17.85 3.33
CA MET A 86 -2.87 18.49 4.16
C MET A 86 -3.32 19.89 4.54
N ASP A 87 -3.47 20.17 5.84
CA ASP A 87 -3.99 21.45 6.35
C ASP A 87 -5.27 21.90 5.63
N GLY A 88 -6.18 20.95 5.36
CA GLY A 88 -7.46 21.19 4.67
C GLY A 88 -7.39 21.22 3.14
N HIS A 89 -6.22 21.07 2.53
CA HIS A 89 -6.02 21.14 1.08
C HIS A 89 -5.78 19.77 0.45
N TRP A 90 -6.44 19.49 -0.66
CA TRP A 90 -6.24 18.27 -1.43
C TRP A 90 -4.88 18.28 -2.15
N THR A 91 -3.99 17.39 -1.73
CA THR A 91 -2.60 17.34 -2.16
C THR A 91 -2.27 15.98 -2.78
N LEU A 92 -1.60 16.02 -3.92
CA LEU A 92 -1.03 14.83 -4.54
C LEU A 92 0.32 14.51 -3.90
N ASP A 93 0.61 13.21 -3.78
CA ASP A 93 1.96 12.75 -3.50
C ASP A 93 2.82 12.89 -4.77
N PRO A 94 3.88 13.72 -4.78
CA PRO A 94 4.75 13.87 -5.94
C PRO A 94 5.62 12.63 -6.20
N CYS A 95 5.76 11.74 -5.21
CA CYS A 95 6.62 10.56 -5.28
C CYS A 95 5.90 9.31 -5.79
N THR A 96 4.58 9.39 -6.05
CA THR A 96 3.81 8.24 -6.52
C THR A 96 3.07 8.53 -7.82
N VAL A 97 2.65 7.45 -8.46
CA VAL A 97 1.95 7.50 -9.74
C VAL A 97 0.59 8.18 -9.60
N THR A 98 0.26 9.02 -10.58
CA THR A 98 -1.01 9.73 -10.65
C THR A 98 -1.87 9.19 -11.80
N CYS A 99 -3.19 9.35 -11.67
CA CYS A 99 -4.17 8.97 -12.68
C CYS A 99 -5.27 10.04 -12.75
N PRO A 100 -5.67 10.51 -13.94
CA PRO A 100 -6.86 11.33 -14.11
C PRO A 100 -8.12 10.55 -13.71
N ASP A 101 -9.05 11.20 -13.01
CA ASP A 101 -10.31 10.56 -12.57
C ASP A 101 -11.45 10.63 -13.59
N GLY A 102 -11.23 11.30 -14.73
CA GLY A 102 -12.24 11.49 -15.78
C GLY A 102 -13.24 12.63 -15.51
N HIS A 103 -13.17 13.28 -14.35
CA HIS A 103 -14.01 14.40 -13.93
C HIS A 103 -13.24 15.71 -13.78
N GLY A 104 -12.01 15.76 -14.33
CA GLY A 104 -11.14 16.93 -14.28
C GLY A 104 -10.23 16.98 -13.05
N ASN A 105 -10.24 15.94 -12.20
CA ASN A 105 -9.27 15.82 -11.12
C ASN A 105 -8.19 14.79 -11.44
N THR A 106 -7.10 14.91 -10.70
CA THR A 106 -6.01 13.94 -10.67
C THR A 106 -5.88 13.41 -9.26
N ASN A 107 -5.74 12.09 -9.14
CA ASN A 107 -5.53 11.34 -7.90
C ASN A 107 -4.22 10.54 -7.98
N ASN A 108 -3.68 10.14 -6.83
CA ASN A 108 -2.65 9.11 -6.79
C ASN A 108 -3.30 7.72 -6.90
N TRP A 109 -2.57 6.72 -7.38
CA TRP A 109 -3.03 5.34 -7.33
C TRP A 109 -1.97 4.39 -6.77
N VAL A 110 -2.43 3.28 -6.21
CA VAL A 110 -1.58 2.23 -5.66
C VAL A 110 -2.14 0.87 -6.04
N HIS A 111 -1.26 -0.09 -6.28
CA HIS A 111 -1.64 -1.49 -6.49
C HIS A 111 -1.31 -2.31 -5.25
N VAL A 112 -2.35 -2.78 -4.56
CA VAL A 112 -2.25 -3.61 -3.37
C VAL A 112 -2.22 -5.08 -3.81
N LEU A 113 -1.11 -5.76 -3.52
CA LEU A 113 -0.97 -7.19 -3.83
C LEU A 113 -1.75 -8.03 -2.82
N ALA A 114 -2.32 -9.14 -3.29
CA ALA A 114 -2.89 -10.13 -2.39
C ALA A 114 -1.79 -10.71 -1.49
N SER A 115 -2.03 -10.70 -0.17
CA SER A 115 -1.20 -11.50 0.74
C SER A 115 -1.41 -12.97 0.37
N VAL A 116 -0.41 -13.60 -0.23
CA VAL A 116 -0.49 -15.05 -0.50
C VAL A 116 -0.59 -15.76 0.85
N PRO A 117 -1.70 -16.44 1.17
CA PRO A 117 -1.76 -17.19 2.42
C PRO A 117 -0.67 -18.27 2.39
N PRO A 118 0.03 -18.53 3.51
CA PRO A 118 1.11 -19.53 3.58
C PRO A 118 0.70 -20.92 3.06
N SER A 119 -0.59 -21.24 3.06
CA SER A 119 -1.15 -22.50 2.57
C SER A 119 -1.11 -22.68 1.05
N ALA A 120 -0.86 -21.63 0.26
CA ALA A 120 -0.82 -21.73 -1.20
C ALA A 120 0.57 -22.14 -1.74
N GLN A 121 1.59 -22.30 -0.89
CA GLN A 121 2.97 -22.60 -1.31
C GLN A 121 3.39 -24.08 -1.15
N SER A 122 2.54 -24.97 -0.64
CA SER A 122 2.89 -26.40 -0.53
C SER A 122 1.91 -27.30 -1.28
N SER A 123 2.21 -27.55 -2.55
CA SER A 123 1.83 -28.80 -3.22
C SER A 123 2.77 -29.07 -4.39
N PRO A 124 4.02 -29.55 -4.17
CA PRO A 124 4.60 -30.45 -5.13
C PRO A 124 3.65 -31.67 -5.17
N ARG A 125 3.01 -31.93 -6.31
CA ARG A 125 2.37 -33.22 -6.58
C ARG A 125 3.49 -34.28 -6.62
N GLU A 126 3.91 -34.76 -5.47
CA GLU A 126 4.73 -35.96 -5.39
C GLU A 126 3.82 -37.15 -5.68
N ARG A 127 3.87 -37.64 -6.91
CA ARG A 127 3.43 -39.01 -7.21
C ARG A 127 4.42 -39.96 -6.54
N GLU A 128 4.25 -40.21 -5.26
CA GLU A 128 4.72 -41.47 -4.67
C GLU A 128 3.88 -42.59 -5.27
N ARG A 129 4.42 -43.28 -6.28
CA ARG A 129 4.17 -44.72 -6.41
C ARG A 129 5.35 -45.43 -5.81
N LYS A 130 5.28 -45.66 -4.50
CA LYS A 130 6.14 -46.60 -3.79
C LYS A 130 5.95 -48.01 -4.34
N TYR A 131 7.10 -48.66 -4.50
CA TYR A 131 7.35 -50.09 -4.62
C TYR A 131 6.25 -50.99 -4.07
N HIS A 132 5.76 -51.92 -4.88
CA HIS A 132 5.21 -53.19 -4.40
C HIS A 132 6.30 -54.25 -4.57
N GLY A 133 6.72 -54.81 -3.45
CA GLY A 133 7.67 -55.92 -3.42
C GLY A 133 7.08 -57.19 -4.02
N ARG A 134 7.95 -57.99 -4.62
CA ARG A 134 8.02 -59.44 -4.44
C ARG A 134 9.41 -59.92 -4.82
#